data_AF-A0A7V2JD39-F1
#
_entry.id   AF-A0A7V2JD39-F1
#
_cell.length_a   1.000
_cell.length_b   1.000
_cell.length_c   1.000
_cell.angle_alpha   90.00
_cell.angle_beta   90.00
_cell.angle_gamma   90.00
#
_symmetry.space_group_name_H-M   'P 1'
#
loop_
_entity.id
_entity.type
_entity.pdbx_description
1 polymer ?
#
loop_
_entity_poly.entity_id
_entity_poly.type
_entity_poly.pdbx_seq_one_letter_code
_entity_poly.pdbx_strand_id
1 'polypeptide(L)'
;MLNKIYIALIHYPVLGRDGKIVSSAVTNLDVHDISRTSRTYNVKRFYVVTNLPAQQDIVKRVIRYWTEGFGLKYNPNRAEALRLVRLKSYIEEVVEEIEEEEKMKPLLVFT
;
A
#
# COMPACT_ATOMS: atom_id res chain seq x y z
N MET A 1 -15.50 8.48 -14.35
CA MET A 1 -14.83 7.18 -14.48
C MET A 1 -14.14 6.86 -13.16
N LEU A 2 -14.23 5.62 -12.66
CA LEU A 2 -13.66 5.19 -11.37
C LEU A 2 -12.17 4.73 -11.47
N ASN A 3 -11.46 5.13 -12.53
CA ASN A 3 -10.12 4.62 -12.85
C ASN A 3 -8.96 5.40 -12.22
N LYS A 4 -9.24 6.47 -11.46
CA LYS A 4 -8.25 7.28 -10.72
C LYS A 4 -8.49 7.23 -9.21
N ILE A 5 -8.78 6.03 -8.70
CA ILE A 5 -8.93 5.79 -7.27
C ILE A 5 -7.63 5.16 -6.76
N TYR A 6 -7.16 5.66 -5.62
CA TYR A 6 -5.96 5.22 -4.94
C TYR A 6 -6.32 4.97 -3.47
N ILE A 7 -5.66 4.00 -2.84
CA ILE A 7 -5.83 3.68 -1.42
C ILE A 7 -4.48 3.73 -0.73
N ALA A 8 -4.40 4.27 0.49
CA ALA A 8 -3.19 4.23 1.30
C ALA A 8 -3.51 3.71 2.71
N LEU A 9 -2.77 2.69 3.15
CA LEU A 9 -2.76 2.21 4.53
C LEU A 9 -1.64 2.91 5.29
N ILE A 10 -2.01 3.77 6.24
CA ILE A 10 -1.09 4.62 6.98
C ILE A 10 -0.64 3.93 8.27
N HIS A 11 0.66 3.64 8.39
CA HIS A 11 1.27 3.16 9.63
C HIS A 11 2.05 4.24 10.39
N TYR A 12 2.34 5.37 9.74
CA TYR A 12 2.84 6.59 10.38
C TYR A 12 2.39 7.82 9.57
N PRO A 13 1.97 8.92 10.21
CA PRO A 13 1.71 9.06 11.64
C PRO A 13 0.36 8.43 12.03
N VAL A 14 0.31 7.63 13.11
CA VAL A 14 -0.94 7.09 13.66
C VAL A 14 -1.03 7.33 15.17
N LEU A 15 -2.25 7.32 15.72
CA LEU A 15 -2.47 7.48 17.16
C LEU A 15 -2.17 6.19 17.92
N GLY A 16 -1.31 6.29 18.93
CA GLY A 16 -1.11 5.27 19.94
C GLY A 16 -2.24 5.27 20.98
N ARG A 17 -2.23 4.28 21.87
CA ARG A 17 -3.25 4.15 22.94
C ARG A 17 -3.27 5.34 23.89
N ASP A 18 -2.14 6.03 24.04
CA ASP A 18 -1.99 7.24 24.86
C ASP A 18 -2.25 8.53 24.06
N GLY A 19 -2.75 8.42 22.82
CA GLY A 19 -3.02 9.56 21.93
C GLY A 19 -1.79 10.20 21.30
N LYS A 20 -0.58 9.68 21.56
CA LYS A 20 0.64 10.17 20.92
C LYS A 20 0.79 9.62 19.52
N ILE A 21 1.51 10.35 18.67
CA ILE A 21 1.89 9.87 17.35
C ILE A 21 2.92 8.75 17.49
N VAL A 22 2.63 7.61 16.88
CA VAL A 22 3.51 6.43 16.85
C VAL A 22 3.60 5.88 15.42
N SER A 23 4.56 4.99 15.21
CA SER A 23 4.61 4.11 14.04
C SER A 23 4.06 2.74 14.41
N SER A 24 3.06 2.25 13.68
CA SER A 24 2.52 0.90 13.85
C SER A 24 3.26 -0.13 12.98
N ALA A 25 3.19 -1.40 13.38
CA ALA A 25 3.69 -2.49 12.55
C ALA A 25 2.74 -2.75 11.37
N VAL A 26 3.30 -3.19 10.24
CA VAL A 26 2.51 -3.63 9.09
C VAL A 26 2.07 -5.06 9.34
N THR A 27 0.76 -5.31 9.36
CA THR A 27 0.25 -6.68 9.38
C THR A 27 0.31 -7.26 7.98
N ASN A 28 0.97 -8.40 7.81
CA ASN A 28 1.09 -9.03 6.49
C ASN A 28 -0.28 -9.33 5.84
N LEU A 29 -1.29 -9.66 6.66
CA LEU A 29 -2.64 -9.92 6.17
C LEU A 29 -3.25 -8.69 5.49
N ASP A 30 -3.06 -7.48 6.03
CA ASP A 30 -3.61 -6.23 5.48
C ASP A 30 -3.10 -5.98 4.06
N VAL A 31 -1.81 -6.26 3.82
CA VAL A 31 -1.19 -6.14 2.48
C VAL A 31 -1.89 -7.05 1.48
N HIS A 32 -2.21 -8.29 1.87
CA HIS A 32 -2.90 -9.24 1.02
C HIS A 32 -4.39 -8.93 0.84
N ASP A 33 -5.08 -8.52 1.90
CA ASP A 33 -6.51 -8.31 1.89
C ASP A 33 -6.88 -7.06 1.08
N ILE A 34 -6.27 -5.93 1.42
CA ILE A 34 -6.54 -4.65 0.76
C ILE A 34 -6.06 -4.66 -0.69
N SER A 35 -4.98 -5.38 -1.03
CA SER A 35 -4.57 -5.53 -2.43
C SER A 35 -5.59 -6.30 -3.27
N ARG A 36 -6.21 -7.35 -2.71
CA ARG A 36 -7.28 -8.08 -3.39
C ARG A 36 -8.52 -7.21 -3.57
N THR A 37 -8.95 -6.51 -2.52
CA THR A 37 -10.08 -5.58 -2.58
C THR A 37 -9.81 -4.48 -3.61
N SER A 38 -8.62 -3.89 -3.59
CA SER A 38 -8.16 -2.90 -4.57
C SER A 38 -8.25 -3.43 -6.00
N ARG A 39 -7.79 -4.67 -6.24
CA ARG A 39 -7.87 -5.31 -7.55
C ARG A 39 -9.31 -5.55 -8.00
N THR A 40 -10.19 -5.99 -7.09
CA THR A 40 -11.62 -6.23 -7.35
C THR A 40 -12.34 -4.97 -7.82
N TYR A 41 -12.07 -3.83 -7.18
CA TYR A 41 -12.73 -2.55 -7.50
C TYR A 41 -11.95 -1.70 -8.51
N ASN A 42 -10.91 -2.27 -9.13
CA ASN A 42 -10.09 -1.60 -10.14
C ASN A 42 -9.44 -0.30 -9.63
N VAL A 43 -9.03 -0.29 -8.37
CA VAL A 43 -8.18 0.74 -7.76
C VAL A 43 -6.84 0.74 -8.46
N LYS A 44 -6.34 1.94 -8.78
CA LYS A 44 -5.16 2.11 -9.62
C LYS A 44 -3.87 1.72 -8.90
N ARG A 45 -3.70 2.12 -7.63
CA ARG A 45 -2.61 1.66 -6.75
C ARG A 45 -3.06 1.58 -5.30
N PHE A 46 -2.42 0.67 -4.56
CA PHE A 46 -2.57 0.54 -3.12
C PHE A 46 -1.22 0.84 -2.45
N TYR A 47 -1.15 1.87 -1.62
CA TYR A 47 0.05 2.26 -0.90
C TYR A 47 0.07 1.67 0.50
N VAL A 48 1.20 1.10 0.90
CA VAL A 48 1.53 0.79 2.29
C VAL A 48 2.54 1.84 2.75
N VAL A 49 2.15 2.66 3.72
CA VAL A 49 2.94 3.82 4.17
C VAL A 49 3.52 3.53 5.54
N THR A 50 4.84 3.34 5.62
CA THR A 50 5.53 3.09 6.90
C THR A 50 6.94 3.67 6.87
N ASN A 51 7.27 4.45 7.90
CA ASN A 51 8.60 5.04 8.08
C ASN A 51 9.60 4.09 8.78
N LEU A 52 9.20 2.86 9.12
CA LEU A 52 10.05 1.88 9.79
C LEU A 52 10.79 0.99 8.76
N PRO A 53 12.12 1.07 8.63
CA PRO A 53 12.87 0.30 7.62
C PRO A 53 12.68 -1.22 7.74
N ALA A 54 12.59 -1.75 8.95
CA ALA A 54 12.34 -3.17 9.18
C ALA A 54 10.97 -3.62 8.62
N GLN A 55 9.94 -2.77 8.73
CA GLN A 55 8.61 -3.06 8.17
C GLN A 55 8.64 -2.96 6.65
N GLN A 56 9.34 -1.97 6.11
CA GLN A 56 9.56 -1.84 4.66
C GLN A 56 10.20 -3.10 4.07
N ASP A 57 11.21 -3.65 4.72
CA ASP A 57 11.89 -4.86 4.26
C ASP A 57 11.00 -6.10 4.29
N ILE A 58 10.15 -6.24 5.33
CA ILE A 58 9.17 -7.31 5.41
C ILE A 58 8.20 -7.22 4.24
N VAL A 59 7.61 -6.05 3.99
CA VAL A 59 6.64 -5.84 2.90
C VAL A 59 7.30 -6.10 1.53
N LYS A 60 8.53 -5.61 1.29
CA LYS A 60 9.26 -5.88 0.05
C LYS A 60 9.49 -7.38 -0.17
N ARG A 61 9.88 -8.12 0.87
CA ARG A 61 10.08 -9.58 0.80
C ARG A 61 8.79 -10.31 0.45
N VAL A 62 7.67 -9.91 1.07
CA VAL A 62 6.34 -10.46 0.80
C VAL A 62 5.96 -10.23 -0.66
N ILE A 63 6.01 -8.98 -1.13
CA ILE A 63 5.66 -8.63 -2.51
C ILE A 63 6.51 -9.46 -3.48
N ARG A 64 7.84 -9.42 -3.33
CA ARG A 64 8.77 -10.14 -4.21
C ARG A 64 8.50 -11.64 -4.26
N TYR A 65 8.28 -12.28 -3.11
CA TYR A 65 7.98 -13.71 -3.05
C TYR A 65 6.76 -14.08 -3.91
N TRP A 66 5.71 -13.26 -3.84
CA TRP A 66 4.46 -13.50 -4.56
C TRP A 66 4.46 -13.01 -6.00
N THR A 67 5.27 -12.01 -6.36
CA THR A 67 5.27 -11.42 -7.72
C THR A 67 6.34 -11.97 -8.64
N GLU A 68 7.45 -12.52 -8.12
CA GLU A 68 8.61 -12.95 -8.91
C GLU A 68 9.00 -14.42 -8.69
N GLY A 69 8.62 -15.00 -7.54
CA GLY A 69 9.08 -16.33 -7.11
C GLY A 69 8.08 -17.47 -7.35
N PHE A 70 8.23 -18.52 -6.54
CA PHE A 70 7.28 -19.64 -6.50
C PHE A 70 5.84 -19.18 -6.25
N GLY A 71 5.65 -18.13 -5.45
CA GLY A 71 4.33 -17.58 -5.15
C GLY A 71 3.54 -17.18 -6.40
N LEU A 72 4.21 -16.64 -7.43
CA LEU A 72 3.58 -16.31 -8.72
C LEU A 72 3.06 -17.56 -9.43
N LYS A 73 3.87 -18.63 -9.48
CA LYS A 73 3.49 -19.89 -10.12
C LYS A 73 2.37 -20.61 -9.36
N TYR A 74 2.40 -20.52 -8.03
CA TYR A 74 1.42 -21.16 -7.15
C TYR A 74 0.07 -20.43 -7.14
N ASN A 75 0.06 -19.10 -7.11
CA ASN A 75 -1.17 -18.31 -7.10
C ASN A 75 -1.03 -17.01 -7.93
N PRO A 76 -1.28 -17.08 -9.24
CA PRO A 76 -1.21 -15.93 -10.15
C PRO A 76 -2.16 -14.79 -9.76
N ASN A 77 -3.36 -15.10 -9.26
CA ASN A 77 -4.35 -14.09 -8.86
C ASN A 77 -3.85 -13.26 -7.66
N ARG A 78 -3.17 -13.90 -6.70
CA ARG A 78 -2.53 -13.20 -5.58
C ARG A 78 -1.39 -12.30 -6.06
N ALA A 79 -0.58 -12.79 -7.00
CA ALA A 79 0.48 -12.00 -7.59
C ALA A 79 -0.07 -10.77 -8.31
N GLU A 80 -1.16 -10.93 -9.07
CA GLU A 80 -1.83 -9.84 -9.78
C GLU A 80 -2.32 -8.75 -8.82
N ALA A 81 -2.98 -9.13 -7.72
CA ALA A 81 -3.42 -8.18 -6.71
C ALA A 81 -2.24 -7.41 -6.09
N LEU A 82 -1.15 -8.12 -5.74
CA LEU A 82 0.02 -7.51 -5.10
C LEU A 82 0.83 -6.60 -6.03
N ARG A 83 0.68 -6.69 -7.35
CA ARG A 83 1.33 -5.75 -8.30
C ARG A 83 0.84 -4.31 -8.14
N LEU A 84 -0.35 -4.11 -7.57
CA LEU A 84 -0.89 -2.78 -7.24
C LEU A 84 -0.18 -2.13 -6.04
N VAL A 85 0.53 -2.93 -5.22
CA VAL A 85 1.12 -2.44 -3.98
C VAL A 85 2.33 -1.55 -4.27
N ARG A 86 2.38 -0.39 -3.62
CA ARG A 86 3.53 0.51 -3.58
C ARG A 86 3.89 0.81 -2.14
N LEU A 87 5.18 0.88 -1.86
CA LEU A 87 5.67 1.19 -0.52
C LEU A 87 6.19 2.62 -0.50
N LYS A 88 5.75 3.40 0.49
CA LYS A 88 6.21 4.77 0.73
C LYS A 88 6.55 4.96 2.21
N SER A 89 7.43 5.91 2.52
CA SER A 89 7.80 6.18 3.91
C SER A 89 6.78 7.09 4.59
N TYR A 90 6.24 8.05 3.83
CA TYR A 90 5.33 9.08 4.31
C TYR A 90 4.18 9.34 3.33
N ILE A 91 3.08 9.94 3.81
CA ILE A 91 1.90 10.23 2.99
C ILE A 91 2.20 11.30 1.93
N GLU A 92 3.15 12.19 2.21
CA GLU A 92 3.63 13.20 1.29
C GLU A 92 4.17 12.56 0.01
N GLU A 93 4.98 11.50 0.11
CA GLU A 93 5.51 10.77 -1.05
C GLU A 93 4.42 10.06 -1.88
N VAL A 94 3.28 9.74 -1.25
CA VAL A 94 2.10 9.19 -1.95
C VAL A 94 1.43 10.28 -2.76
N VAL A 95 1.20 11.44 -2.15
CA VAL A 95 0.58 12.59 -2.81
C VAL A 95 1.44 13.06 -3.97
N GLU A 96 2.76 13.17 -3.78
CA GLU A 96 3.73 13.53 -4.81
C GLU A 96 3.70 12.54 -5.98
N GLU A 97 3.76 11.22 -5.73
CA GLU A 97 3.73 10.22 -6.80
C GLU A 97 2.41 10.26 -7.59
N ILE A 98 1.27 10.50 -6.93
CA ILE A 98 -0.02 10.63 -7.62
C ILE A 98 -0.06 11.93 -8.43
N GLU A 99 0.42 13.04 -7.90
CA GLU A 99 0.46 14.33 -8.61
C GLU A 99 1.37 14.26 -9.84
N GLU A 100 2.51 13.60 -9.75
CA GLU A 100 3.42 13.36 -10.87
C GLU A 100 2.78 12.48 -11.97
N GLU A 101 2.06 11.43 -11.56
CA GLU A 101 1.40 10.51 -12.50
C GLU A 101 0.17 11.13 -13.16
N GLU A 102 -0.66 11.83 -12.39
CA GLU A 102 -1.97 12.32 -12.82
C GLU A 102 -1.94 13.78 -13.28
N LYS A 103 -0.80 14.47 -13.10
CA LYS A 103 -0.62 15.91 -13.35
C LYS A 103 -1.60 16.78 -12.56
N MET A 104 -2.07 16.26 -11.43
CA MET A 104 -3.05 16.90 -10.56
C MET A 104 -2.94 16.29 -9.16
N LYS A 105 -2.93 17.16 -8.15
CA LYS A 105 -2.96 16.74 -6.75
C LYS A 105 -4.25 15.95 -6.43
N PRO A 106 -4.16 14.79 -5.74
CA PRO A 106 -5.35 14.02 -5.38
C PRO A 106 -6.22 14.75 -4.36
N LEU A 107 -7.53 14.48 -4.40
CA LEU A 107 -8.43 14.78 -3.28
C LEU A 107 -8.20 13.76 -2.17
N LEU A 108 -7.85 14.23 -0.96
CA LEU A 108 -7.70 13.37 0.20
C LEU A 108 -9.05 13.13 0.87
N VAL A 109 -9.41 11.86 1.03
CA VAL A 109 -10.62 11.42 1.75
C VAL A 109 -10.17 10.71 3.02
N PHE A 110 -10.47 11.30 4.18
CA PHE A 110 -10.18 10.73 5.48
C PHE A 110 -11.30 9.75 5.90
N THR A 111 -10.94 8.66 6.56
CA THR A 111 -11.87 7.61 7.03
C THR A 111 -11.60 7.26 8.49
#